data_AF-A0A432QDE8-F1
#
_entry.id   AF-A0A432QDE8-F1
#
_cell.length_a   1.000
_cell.length_b   1.000
_cell.length_c   1.000
_cell.angle_alpha   90.00
_cell.angle_beta   90.00
_cell.angle_gamma   90.00
#
_symmetry.space_group_name_H-M   'P 1'
#
loop_
_entity.id
_entity.type
_entity.pdbx_description
1 polymer ?
#
loop_
_entity_poly.entity_id
_entity_poly.type
_entity_poly.pdbx_seq_one_letter_code
_entity_poly.pdbx_strand_id
1 'polypeptide(L)'
;MALLVVVQVFCRYILNSSLFWSEELARYMLVWLSFIGATVAYYRGLHPGVDIVTSRLPQSGQKIAGQLVHLITMAVALVMLIAGSRFAWFIRLQISPALSIPKWIILMIIPLSGGVLFMYALSFLLDQDRGKD
;
A
#
# COMPACT_ATOMS: atom_id res chain seq x y z
N MET A 1 14.47 0.54 -6.85
CA MET A 1 13.81 1.20 -8.01
C MET A 1 14.75 2.11 -8.76
N ALA A 2 15.19 3.23 -8.18
CA ALA A 2 16.07 4.18 -8.86
C ALA A 2 17.34 3.51 -9.44
N LEU A 3 18.03 2.67 -8.67
CA LEU A 3 19.21 1.94 -9.14
C LEU A 3 18.93 1.00 -10.32
N LEU A 4 17.78 0.31 -10.33
CA LEU A 4 17.40 -0.58 -11.45
C LEU A 4 17.14 0.21 -12.73
N VAL A 5 16.49 1.36 -12.63
CA VAL A 5 16.25 2.25 -13.78
C VAL A 5 17.57 2.81 -14.31
N VAL A 6 18.49 3.22 -13.43
CA VAL A 6 19.82 3.72 -13.83
C VAL A 6 20.62 2.63 -14.55
N VAL A 7 20.62 1.40 -14.03
CA VAL A 7 21.28 0.26 -14.68
C VAL A 7 20.61 -0.09 -16.02
N GLN A 8 19.28 -0.02 -16.12
CA GLN A 8 18.56 -0.24 -17.36
C GLN A 8 18.94 0.77 -18.44
N VAL A 9 19.00 2.07 -18.09
CA VAL A 9 19.43 3.13 -19.00
C VAL A 9 20.89 2.92 -19.40
N PHE A 10 21.78 2.63 -18.45
CA PHE A 10 23.18 2.32 -18.74
C PHE A 10 23.33 1.17 -19.73
N CYS A 11 22.70 0.01 -19.47
CA CYS A 11 22.78 -1.15 -20.35
C CYS A 11 22.19 -0.88 -21.75
N ARG A 12 21.09 -0.13 -21.83
CA ARG A 12 20.44 0.18 -23.11
C ARG A 12 21.29 1.11 -23.98
N TYR A 13 21.92 2.12 -23.38
CA TYR A 13 22.68 3.12 -24.14
C TYR A 13 24.17 2.79 -24.31
N ILE A 14 24.76 1.99 -23.41
CA ILE A 14 26.20 1.68 -23.43
C ILE A 14 26.46 0.24 -23.88
N LEU A 15 25.68 -0.72 -23.39
CA LEU A 15 25.84 -2.14 -23.73
C LEU A 15 24.97 -2.57 -24.92
N ASN A 16 24.16 -1.66 -25.47
CA ASN A 16 23.20 -1.88 -26.56
C ASN A 16 22.31 -3.13 -26.37
N SER A 17 22.06 -3.51 -25.11
CA SER A 17 21.22 -4.65 -24.75
C SER A 17 20.04 -4.18 -23.91
N SER A 18 18.82 -4.56 -24.31
CA SER A 18 17.62 -4.27 -23.54
C SER A 18 17.39 -5.38 -22.51
N LEU A 19 17.56 -5.08 -21.22
CA LEU A 19 17.13 -5.99 -20.17
C LEU A 19 15.60 -5.93 -20.06
N PHE A 20 14.91 -6.70 -20.89
CA PHE A 20 13.44 -6.74 -20.92
C PHE A 20 12.83 -7.10 -19.54
N TRP A 21 13.54 -7.89 -18.74
CA TRP A 21 13.14 -8.22 -17.37
C TRP A 21 13.27 -7.05 -16.38
N SER A 22 14.20 -6.10 -16.60
CA SER A 22 14.43 -5.02 -15.62
C SER A 22 13.24 -4.07 -15.52
N GLU A 23 12.53 -3.87 -16.63
CA GLU A 23 11.31 -3.05 -16.66
C GLU A 23 10.18 -3.71 -15.87
N GLU A 24 10.00 -5.03 -16.01
CA GLU A 24 9.01 -5.80 -15.27
C GLU A 24 9.33 -5.80 -13.76
N LEU A 25 10.59 -6.00 -13.39
CA LEU A 25 11.04 -5.91 -12.00
C LEU A 25 10.85 -4.50 -11.42
N ALA A 26 11.14 -3.46 -12.20
CA ALA A 26 10.91 -2.08 -11.79
C ALA A 26 9.43 -1.84 -11.48
N ARG A 27 8.54 -2.33 -12.33
CA ARG A 27 7.09 -2.24 -12.08
C ARG A 27 6.70 -2.96 -10.78
N TYR A 28 7.27 -4.13 -10.52
CA TYR A 28 6.96 -4.91 -9.32
C TYR A 28 7.42 -4.25 -8.03
N MET A 29 8.65 -3.73 -7.94
CA MET A 29 9.01 -3.06 -6.69
C MET A 29 8.34 -1.68 -6.55
N LEU A 30 7.91 -1.03 -7.63
CA LEU A 30 7.07 0.17 -7.53
C LEU A 30 5.72 -0.16 -6.85
N VAL A 31 5.08 -1.26 -7.24
CA VAL A 31 3.85 -1.74 -6.58
C VAL A 31 4.10 -1.95 -5.09
N TRP A 32 5.19 -2.65 -4.73
CA TRP A 32 5.53 -2.89 -3.33
C TRP A 32 5.78 -1.61 -2.54
N LEU A 33 6.56 -0.69 -3.11
CA LEU A 33 6.86 0.60 -2.47
C LEU A 33 5.60 1.45 -2.30
N SER A 34 4.67 1.43 -3.23
CA SER A 34 3.41 2.18 -3.11
C SER A 34 2.57 1.68 -1.92
N PHE A 35 2.43 0.37 -1.75
CA PHE A 35 1.65 -0.20 -0.63
C PHE A 35 2.35 -0.02 0.72
N ILE A 36 3.68 -0.18 0.77
CA ILE A 36 4.47 0.10 1.98
C ILE A 36 4.42 1.61 2.31
N GLY A 37 4.53 2.46 1.30
CA GLY A 37 4.43 3.91 1.46
C GLY A 37 3.06 4.32 1.99
N ALA A 38 1.98 3.72 1.48
CA ALA A 38 0.62 3.97 1.97
C ALA A 38 0.44 3.55 3.43
N THR A 39 0.97 2.39 3.84
CA THR A 39 0.93 1.94 5.24
C THR A 39 1.71 2.86 6.18
N VAL A 40 2.89 3.31 5.76
CA VAL A 40 3.70 4.27 6.55
C VAL A 40 3.04 5.65 6.61
N ALA A 41 2.44 6.12 5.52
CA ALA A 41 1.70 7.38 5.51
C ALA A 41 0.51 7.34 6.48
N TYR A 42 -0.23 6.23 6.48
CA TYR A 42 -1.31 6.00 7.43
C TYR A 42 -0.82 6.03 8.88
N TYR A 43 0.26 5.30 9.17
CA TYR A 43 0.87 5.27 10.51
C TYR A 43 1.31 6.66 11.01
N ARG A 44 1.76 7.53 10.11
CA ARG A 44 2.14 8.91 10.44
C ARG A 44 0.96 9.86 10.56
N GLY A 45 -0.27 9.37 10.45
CA GLY A 45 -1.48 10.20 10.49
C GLY A 45 -1.60 11.14 9.28
N LEU A 46 -0.87 10.89 8.20
CA LEU A 46 -0.89 11.75 7.02
C LEU A 46 -2.12 11.42 6.18
N HIS A 47 -3.25 12.08 6.46
CA HIS A 47 -4.45 12.06 5.62
C HIS A 47 -4.72 13.47 5.11
N PRO A 48 -3.86 14.02 4.23
CA PRO A 48 -3.80 15.46 3.98
C PRO A 48 -5.13 16.02 3.49
N GLY A 49 -5.88 15.25 2.69
CA GLY A 49 -7.19 15.65 2.20
C GLY A 49 -8.27 15.68 3.29
N VAL A 50 -8.21 14.77 4.27
CA VAL A 50 -9.17 14.75 5.37
C VAL A 50 -8.82 15.79 6.41
N ASP A 51 -7.53 15.99 6.71
CA ASP A 51 -7.05 16.98 7.67
C ASP A 51 -7.47 18.42 7.30
N ILE A 52 -7.44 18.75 6.00
CA ILE A 52 -7.91 20.05 5.50
C ILE A 52 -9.41 20.23 5.76
N VAL A 53 -10.21 19.19 5.54
CA VAL A 53 -11.66 19.25 5.75
C VAL A 53 -11.98 19.29 7.25
N THR A 54 -11.36 18.43 8.06
CA THR A 54 -11.60 18.34 9.50
C THR A 54 -11.14 19.57 10.25
N SER A 55 -10.07 20.23 9.82
CA SER A 55 -9.57 21.48 10.44
C SER A 55 -10.60 22.62 10.45
N ARG A 56 -11.61 22.58 9.56
CA ARG A 56 -12.68 23.58 9.51
C ARG A 56 -13.90 23.24 10.37
N LEU A 57 -13.95 22.05 10.96
CA LEU A 57 -15.04 21.66 11.86
C LEU A 57 -14.78 22.09 13.31
N PRO A 58 -15.86 22.32 14.10
CA PRO A 58 -15.75 22.47 15.55
C PRO A 58 -15.21 21.19 16.21
N GLN A 59 -14.69 21.34 17.44
CA GLN A 59 -13.93 20.29 18.16
C GLN A 59 -14.66 18.93 18.25
N SER A 60 -15.99 18.94 18.42
CA SER A 60 -16.80 17.71 18.43
C SER A 60 -16.86 17.04 17.05
N GLY A 61 -16.93 17.84 15.98
CA GLY A 61 -16.94 17.34 14.60
C GLY A 61 -15.59 16.75 14.18
N GLN A 62 -14.48 17.30 14.67
CA GLN A 62 -13.14 16.75 14.45
C GLN A 62 -12.99 15.34 15.05
N LYS A 63 -13.49 15.13 16.27
CA LYS A 63 -13.44 13.81 16.93
C LYS A 63 -14.23 12.76 16.16
N ILE A 64 -15.46 13.09 15.75
CA ILE A 64 -16.33 12.18 14.98
C ILE A 64 -15.70 11.87 13.62
N ALA A 65 -15.19 12.89 12.93
CA ALA A 65 -14.54 12.70 11.63
C ALA A 65 -13.29 11.80 11.74
N GLY A 66 -12.46 11.98 12.78
CA GLY A 66 -11.32 11.10 13.04
C GLY A 66 -11.73 9.64 13.25
N GLN A 67 -12.77 9.39 14.05
CA GLN A 67 -13.31 8.03 14.24
C GLN A 67 -13.84 7.43 12.94
N LEU A 68 -14.54 8.22 12.12
CA LEU A 68 -15.02 7.79 10.80
C LEU A 68 -13.86 7.43 9.86
N VAL A 69 -12.77 8.19 9.85
CA VAL A 69 -11.58 7.88 9.03
C VAL A 69 -10.99 6.52 9.43
N HIS A 70 -10.80 6.28 10.72
CA HIS A 70 -10.28 5.00 11.20
C HIS A 70 -11.21 3.82 10.85
N LEU A 71 -12.52 3.99 11.01
CA LEU A 71 -13.51 2.97 10.61
C LEU A 71 -13.49 2.68 9.10
N ILE A 72 -13.43 3.73 8.27
CA ILE A 72 -13.34 3.58 6.81
C ILE A 72 -12.03 2.89 6.44
N THR A 73 -10.92 3.24 7.09
CA THR A 73 -9.63 2.60 6.83
C THR A 73 -9.66 1.12 7.23
N MET A 74 -10.26 0.77 8.37
CA MET A 74 -10.45 -0.64 8.75
C MET A 74 -11.27 -1.40 7.70
N ALA A 75 -12.35 -0.80 7.18
CA ALA A 75 -13.17 -1.43 6.14
C ALA A 75 -12.36 -1.66 4.85
N VAL A 76 -11.60 -0.65 4.39
CA VAL A 76 -10.72 -0.77 3.23
C VAL A 76 -9.64 -1.83 3.45
N ALA A 77 -9.03 -1.84 4.64
CA ALA A 77 -8.01 -2.81 5.03
C ALA A 77 -8.55 -4.24 5.02
N LEU A 78 -9.78 -4.45 5.49
CA LEU A 78 -10.45 -5.75 5.44
C LEU A 78 -10.75 -6.20 4.00
N VAL A 79 -11.20 -5.27 3.14
CA VAL A 79 -11.39 -5.55 1.71
C VAL A 79 -10.06 -5.93 1.07
N MET A 80 -8.98 -5.20 1.35
CA MET A 80 -7.64 -5.53 0.85
C MET A 80 -7.17 -6.91 1.30
N LEU A 81 -7.42 -7.28 2.56
CA LEU A 81 -7.13 -8.62 3.08
C LEU A 81 -7.90 -9.72 2.35
N ILE A 82 -9.23 -9.62 2.30
CA ILE A 82 -10.08 -10.70 1.79
C ILE A 82 -10.03 -10.75 0.26
N ALA A 83 -10.32 -9.63 -0.39
CA ALA A 83 -10.35 -9.55 -1.85
C ALA A 83 -8.94 -9.69 -2.43
N GLY A 84 -7.92 -9.11 -1.78
CA GLY A 84 -6.53 -9.27 -2.20
C GLY A 84 -6.05 -10.72 -2.11
N SER A 85 -6.35 -11.42 -1.01
CA SER A 85 -6.03 -12.85 -0.88
C SER A 85 -6.75 -13.70 -1.93
N ARG A 86 -8.04 -13.45 -2.15
CA ARG A 86 -8.83 -14.17 -3.16
C ARG A 86 -8.31 -13.90 -4.56
N PHE A 87 -7.93 -12.67 -4.85
CA PHE A 87 -7.37 -12.28 -6.15
C PHE A 87 -6.01 -12.92 -6.37
N ALA A 88 -5.11 -12.88 -5.39
CA ALA A 88 -3.80 -13.54 -5.45
C ALA A 88 -3.94 -15.06 -5.69
N TRP A 89 -4.93 -15.69 -5.05
CA TRP A 89 -5.24 -17.11 -5.28
C TRP A 89 -5.77 -17.39 -6.68
N PHE A 90 -6.62 -16.52 -7.21
CA PHE A 90 -7.21 -16.66 -8.55
C PHE A 90 -6.13 -16.61 -9.65
N ILE A 91 -5.17 -15.70 -9.53
CA ILE A 91 -4.12 -15.47 -10.51
C ILE A 91 -2.86 -16.32 -10.29
N ARG A 92 -2.87 -17.27 -9.34
CA ARG A 92 -1.69 -18.05 -8.93
C ARG A 92 -0.98 -18.81 -10.06
N LEU A 93 -1.73 -19.20 -11.09
CA LEU A 93 -1.21 -19.92 -12.26
C LEU A 93 -0.60 -18.98 -13.32
N GLN A 94 -0.76 -17.66 -13.17
CA GLN A 94 -0.16 -16.70 -14.10
C GLN A 94 1.30 -16.46 -13.74
N ILE A 95 2.15 -16.68 -14.73
CA ILE A 95 3.60 -16.48 -14.65
C ILE A 95 3.94 -15.20 -15.43
N SER A 96 4.88 -14.42 -14.90
CA SER A 96 5.41 -13.23 -15.57
C SER A 96 6.23 -13.63 -16.81
N PRO A 97 6.00 -13.03 -17.99
CA PRO A 97 6.69 -13.45 -19.22
C PRO A 97 8.19 -13.14 -19.23
N ALA A 98 8.66 -12.10 -18.54
CA ALA A 98 10.08 -11.73 -18.57
C ALA A 98 10.89 -12.34 -17.41
N LEU A 99 10.34 -12.39 -16.20
CA LEU A 99 11.03 -12.95 -15.02
C LEU A 99 10.70 -14.43 -14.73
N SER A 100 9.71 -15.01 -15.39
CA SER A 100 9.18 -16.35 -15.07
C SER A 100 8.79 -16.55 -13.58
N ILE A 101 8.48 -15.46 -12.87
CA ILE A 101 8.03 -15.46 -11.47
C ILE A 101 6.50 -15.55 -11.45
N PRO A 102 5.93 -16.34 -10.53
CA PRO A 102 4.48 -16.41 -10.41
C PRO A 102 3.92 -15.11 -9.79
N LYS A 103 2.91 -14.53 -10.45
CA LYS A 103 2.40 -13.18 -10.13
C LYS A 103 1.79 -13.05 -8.73
N TRP A 104 1.41 -14.17 -8.10
CA TRP A 104 0.84 -14.16 -6.75
C TRP A 104 1.82 -13.59 -5.71
N ILE A 105 3.14 -13.78 -5.90
CA ILE A 105 4.16 -13.24 -4.99
C ILE A 105 4.09 -11.73 -4.97
N ILE A 106 3.98 -11.10 -6.14
CA ILE A 106 3.91 -9.64 -6.24
C ILE A 106 2.59 -9.13 -5.65
N LEU A 107 1.49 -9.83 -5.90
CA LEU A 107 0.16 -9.41 -5.44
C LEU A 107 -0.12 -9.72 -3.96
N MET A 108 0.70 -10.54 -3.30
CA MET A 108 0.61 -10.76 -1.85
C MET A 108 0.85 -9.50 -1.03
N ILE A 109 1.48 -8.46 -1.59
CA ILE A 109 1.63 -7.18 -0.88
C ILE A 109 0.28 -6.50 -0.59
N ILE A 110 -0.77 -6.80 -1.36
CA ILE A 110 -2.12 -6.25 -1.16
C ILE A 110 -2.73 -6.75 0.14
N PRO A 111 -2.90 -8.07 0.38
CA PRO A 111 -3.41 -8.55 1.65
C PRO A 111 -2.44 -8.25 2.80
N LEU A 112 -1.13 -8.28 2.57
CA LEU A 112 -0.14 -7.99 3.60
C LEU A 112 -0.24 -6.54 4.10
N SER A 113 -0.32 -5.57 3.18
CA SER A 113 -0.56 -4.16 3.55
C SER A 113 -1.95 -3.95 4.16
N GLY A 114 -2.98 -4.64 3.69
CA GLY A 114 -4.30 -4.65 4.32
C GLY A 114 -4.25 -5.11 5.78
N GLY A 115 -3.50 -6.17 6.08
CA GLY A 115 -3.29 -6.65 7.45
C GLY A 115 -2.63 -5.62 8.34
N VAL A 116 -1.55 -5.00 7.86
CA VAL A 116 -0.83 -3.96 8.60
C VAL A 116 -1.70 -2.72 8.82
N LEU A 117 -2.44 -2.25 7.82
CA LEU A 117 -3.38 -1.14 7.95
C LEU A 117 -4.47 -1.45 8.98
N PHE A 118 -5.02 -2.66 8.96
CA PHE A 118 -6.04 -3.07 9.92
C PHE A 118 -5.51 -3.03 11.36
N MET A 119 -4.30 -3.54 11.59
CA MET A 119 -3.66 -3.49 12.91
C MET A 119 -3.43 -2.05 13.37
N TYR A 120 -2.95 -1.16 12.50
CA TYR A 120 -2.76 0.24 12.86
C TYR A 120 -4.09 0.94 13.14
N ALA A 121 -5.09 0.77 12.29
CA ALA A 121 -6.39 1.40 12.48
C ALA A 121 -7.07 0.93 13.78
N LEU A 122 -6.93 -0.36 14.13
CA LEU A 122 -7.38 -0.89 15.41
C LEU A 122 -6.62 -0.27 16.59
N SER A 123 -5.29 -0.13 16.51
CA SER A 123 -4.49 0.49 17.57
C SER A 123 -4.87 1.95 17.82
N PHE A 124 -5.13 2.73 16.76
CA PHE A 124 -5.55 4.13 16.89
C PHE A 124 -6.95 4.28 17.48
N LEU A 125 -7.89 3.39 17.14
CA LEU A 125 -9.21 3.39 17.76
C LEU A 125 -9.16 3.10 19.26
N LEU A 126 -8.32 2.15 19.67
CA LEU A 126 -8.17 1.77 21.08
C LEU A 126 -7.49 2.87 21.91
N ASP A 127 -6.47 3.54 21.36
CA ASP A 127 -5.80 4.65 22.06
C ASP A 127 -6.71 5.89 22.17
N GLN A 128 -7.59 6.13 21.19
CA GLN A 128 -8.52 7.26 21.25
C GLN A 128 -9.57 7.13 22.38
N ASP A 129 -9.93 5.91 22.76
CA ASP A 129 -10.82 5.67 23.90
C ASP A 129 -10.10 5.71 25.26
N ARG A 130 -8.78 5.45 25.31
CA ARG A 130 -7.98 5.59 26.54
C ARG A 130 -7.70 7.04 26.94
N GLY A 131 -7.74 7.99 26.01
CA GLY A 131 -7.56 9.43 26.31
C GLY A 131 -8.79 10.13 26.90
N LYS A 132 -9.83 9.39 27.30
CA LYS A 132 -11.07 9.91 27.92
C LYS A 132 -11.23 9.61 29.41
N ASP A 133 -10.33 8.81 29.99
CA ASP A 133 -10.23 8.56 31.45
C ASP A 133 -9.22 9.54 32.10
#